data_AF-A0AA97BJY0-F1
#
_entry.id   AF-A0AA97BJY0-F1
#
_cell.length_a   1.000
_cell.length_b   1.000
_cell.length_c   1.000
_cell.angle_alpha   90.00
_cell.angle_beta   90.00
_cell.angle_gamma   90.00
#
_symmetry.space_group_name_H-M   'P 1'
#
loop_
_entity.id
_entity.type
_entity.pdbx_description
1 polymer ?
#
loop_
_entity_poly.entity_id
_entity_poly.type
_entity_poly.pdbx_seq_one_letter_code
_entity_poly.pdbx_strand_id
1 'polypeptide(L)'
;MNKLLITTSACVLFFASSSAMAAKTQNGCEIKKQRIEEQINYAKQHGNQHRVRGLEEALDNVNRYCTPESLYRDSQKEVAEKTEKVQEREAELQEEKLEGNDRSKIEKRERKLAEAQAELKEAQAELKVYKDAL
;
A
#
# COMPACT_ATOMS: atom_id res chain seq x y z
N MET A 1 -12.43 15.64 71.84
CA MET A 1 -13.43 15.71 70.74
C MET A 1 -12.64 15.55 69.45
N ASN A 2 -12.68 14.50 68.63
CA ASN A 2 -13.67 13.44 68.35
C ASN A 2 -12.90 12.13 67.99
N LYS A 3 -13.27 10.98 68.57
CA LYS A 3 -13.96 9.82 67.94
C LYS A 3 -13.28 9.33 66.64
N LEU A 4 -12.58 8.19 66.68
CA LEU A 4 -13.09 6.83 66.45
C LEU A 4 -13.68 6.64 65.03
N LEU A 5 -13.06 5.79 64.21
CA LEU A 5 -13.65 4.52 63.74
C LEU A 5 -12.78 3.82 62.66
N ILE A 6 -12.74 2.50 62.81
CA ILE A 6 -12.18 1.44 61.97
C ILE A 6 -12.98 1.32 60.67
N THR A 7 -12.35 0.98 59.54
CA THR A 7 -12.85 -0.04 58.58
C THR A 7 -11.81 -0.35 57.51
N THR A 8 -11.36 -1.59 57.48
CA THR A 8 -10.82 -2.28 56.31
C THR A 8 -11.86 -2.32 55.20
N SER A 9 -11.51 -1.93 53.98
CA SER A 9 -12.29 -2.29 52.79
C SER A 9 -11.35 -2.68 51.65
N ALA A 10 -11.39 -3.97 51.34
CA ALA A 10 -10.98 -4.52 50.06
C ALA A 10 -11.89 -3.99 48.92
N CYS A 11 -11.55 -4.39 47.69
CA CYS A 11 -12.24 -4.14 46.40
C CYS A 11 -11.71 -2.93 45.61
N VAL A 12 -11.36 -2.99 44.33
CA VAL A 12 -11.49 -4.03 43.29
C VAL A 12 -10.37 -3.78 42.27
N LEU A 13 -9.81 -4.87 41.76
CA LEU A 13 -8.97 -4.92 40.57
C LEU A 13 -9.70 -4.25 39.40
N PHE A 14 -9.23 -3.09 38.95
CA PHE A 14 -9.63 -2.57 37.64
C PHE A 14 -8.90 -3.39 36.58
N PHE A 15 -9.51 -4.52 36.20
CA PHE A 15 -9.22 -5.15 34.93
C PHE A 15 -9.55 -4.12 33.85
N ALA A 16 -8.53 -3.47 33.30
CA ALA A 16 -8.67 -2.78 32.03
C ALA A 16 -9.02 -3.87 31.00
N SER A 17 -10.31 -3.96 30.66
CA SER A 17 -10.76 -4.71 29.51
C SER A 17 -10.17 -4.04 28.28
N SER A 18 -8.97 -4.48 27.89
CA SER A 18 -8.48 -4.28 26.53
C SER A 18 -9.44 -5.05 25.64
N SER A 19 -10.49 -4.38 25.17
CA SER A 19 -11.22 -4.82 23.99
C SER A 19 -10.20 -4.82 22.86
N ALA A 20 -9.55 -5.97 22.68
CA ALA A 20 -8.90 -6.30 21.43
C ALA A 20 -10.02 -6.21 20.39
N MET A 21 -10.12 -5.07 19.71
CA MET A 21 -10.81 -5.04 18.44
C MET A 21 -10.05 -6.04 17.60
N ALA A 22 -10.62 -7.24 17.45
CA ALA A 22 -10.26 -8.13 16.38
C ALA A 22 -10.50 -7.30 15.11
N ALA A 23 -9.44 -6.67 14.60
CA ALA A 23 -9.45 -6.12 13.27
C ALA A 23 -9.91 -7.28 12.41
N LYS A 24 -11.14 -7.22 11.89
CA LYS A 24 -11.53 -8.12 10.81
C LYS A 24 -10.43 -7.94 9.79
N THR A 25 -9.63 -8.97 9.58
CA THR A 25 -8.65 -9.00 8.51
C THR A 25 -9.44 -8.85 7.23
N GLN A 26 -9.50 -7.61 6.72
CA GLN A 26 -10.08 -7.35 5.43
C GLN A 26 -9.20 -8.08 4.42
N ASN A 27 -9.81 -8.95 3.61
CA ASN A 27 -9.07 -9.61 2.55
C ASN A 27 -8.57 -8.56 1.54
N GLY A 28 -7.60 -8.94 0.70
CA GLY A 28 -6.99 -7.99 -0.25
C GLY A 28 -8.00 -7.28 -1.17
N CYS A 29 -9.12 -7.92 -1.51
CA CYS A 29 -10.16 -7.35 -2.36
C CYS A 29 -10.90 -6.19 -1.69
N GLU A 30 -11.23 -6.32 -0.40
CA GLU A 30 -11.86 -5.24 0.37
C GLU A 30 -10.92 -4.03 0.52
N ILE A 31 -9.63 -4.27 0.73
CA ILE A 31 -8.61 -3.21 0.76
C ILE A 31 -8.57 -2.49 -0.60
N LYS A 32 -8.53 -3.24 -1.71
CA LYS A 32 -8.52 -2.66 -3.06
C LYS A 32 -9.79 -1.87 -3.36
N LYS A 33 -10.95 -2.37 -2.93
CA LYS A 33 -12.25 -1.72 -3.07
C LYS A 33 -12.27 -0.35 -2.37
N GLN A 34 -11.88 -0.31 -1.10
CA GLN A 34 -11.83 0.93 -0.31
C GLN A 34 -10.92 1.97 -0.97
N ARG A 35 -9.74 1.58 -1.46
CA ARG A 35 -8.83 2.49 -2.18
C ARG A 35 -9.45 3.06 -3.46
N ILE A 36 -10.25 2.29 -4.18
CA ILE A 36 -10.96 2.79 -5.37
C ILE A 36 -12.07 3.75 -4.96
N GLU A 37 -12.84 3.44 -3.91
CA GLU A 37 -13.91 4.32 -3.39
C GLU A 37 -13.37 5.66 -2.90
N GLU A 38 -12.23 5.67 -2.20
CA GLU A 38 -11.51 6.89 -1.81
C GLU A 38 -11.11 7.75 -3.03
N GLN A 39 -10.58 7.10 -4.08
CA GLN A 39 -10.23 7.80 -5.32
C GLN A 39 -11.46 8.33 -6.07
N ILE A 40 -12.59 7.62 -6.04
CA ILE A 40 -13.86 8.09 -6.60
C ILE A 40 -14.29 9.35 -5.86
N ASN A 41 -14.27 9.33 -4.53
CA ASN A 41 -14.64 10.47 -3.70
C ASN A 41 -13.76 11.68 -4.00
N TYR A 42 -12.44 11.49 -4.08
CA TYR A 42 -11.50 12.53 -4.48
C TYR A 42 -11.83 13.07 -5.88
N ALA A 43 -11.99 12.21 -6.88
CA ALA A 43 -12.28 12.63 -8.25
C ALA A 43 -13.63 13.39 -8.36
N LYS A 44 -14.65 13.00 -7.57
CA LYS A 44 -15.93 13.71 -7.47
C LYS A 44 -15.76 15.11 -6.89
N GLN A 45 -15.01 15.25 -5.80
CA GLN A 45 -14.73 16.55 -5.17
C GLN A 45 -13.99 17.52 -6.11
N HIS A 46 -13.15 16.99 -6.99
CA HIS A 46 -12.39 17.77 -7.97
C HIS A 46 -13.08 17.88 -9.35
N GLY A 47 -14.33 17.46 -9.50
CA GLY A 47 -15.10 17.58 -10.74
C GLY A 47 -14.58 16.75 -11.91
N ASN A 48 -13.70 15.77 -11.67
CA ASN A 48 -13.08 14.95 -12.71
C ASN A 48 -13.98 13.78 -13.11
N GLN A 49 -15.05 14.08 -13.85
CA GLN A 49 -16.07 13.10 -14.23
C GLN A 49 -15.53 11.97 -15.12
N HIS A 50 -14.50 12.22 -15.92
CA HIS A 50 -13.89 11.16 -16.73
C HIS A 50 -13.18 10.13 -15.84
N ARG A 51 -12.39 10.59 -14.87
CA ARG A 51 -11.73 9.72 -13.89
C ARG A 51 -12.74 8.97 -13.03
N VAL A 52 -13.82 9.63 -12.61
CA VAL A 52 -14.90 8.96 -11.84
C VAL A 52 -15.44 7.75 -12.59
N ARG A 53 -15.80 7.89 -13.88
CA ARG A 53 -16.32 6.78 -14.67
C ARG A 53 -15.35 5.60 -14.76
N GLY A 54 -14.07 5.88 -15.03
CA GLY A 54 -13.05 4.82 -15.09
C GLY A 54 -12.84 4.12 -13.75
N LEU A 55 -12.91 4.86 -12.63
CA LEU A 55 -12.82 4.28 -11.30
C LEU A 55 -14.07 3.48 -10.91
N GLU A 56 -15.27 3.91 -11.32
CA GLU A 56 -16.52 3.15 -11.10
C GLU A 56 -16.51 1.84 -11.90
N GLU A 57 -15.97 1.83 -13.12
CA GLU A 57 -15.74 0.61 -13.90
C GLU A 57 -14.70 -0.31 -13.23
N ALA A 58 -13.60 0.25 -12.73
CA ALA A 58 -12.61 -0.51 -11.96
C ALA A 58 -13.22 -1.13 -10.68
N LEU A 59 -14.12 -0.40 -10.01
CA LEU A 59 -14.84 -0.87 -8.84
C LEU A 59 -15.78 -2.04 -9.18
N ASP A 60 -16.54 -1.96 -10.27
CA ASP A 60 -17.39 -3.07 -10.75
C ASP A 60 -16.55 -4.31 -11.06
N ASN A 61 -15.41 -4.14 -11.72
CA ASN A 61 -14.48 -5.24 -12.00
C ASN A 61 -13.94 -5.89 -10.72
N VAL A 62 -13.60 -5.10 -9.70
CA VAL A 62 -13.17 -5.65 -8.39
C VAL A 62 -14.31 -6.43 -7.74
N ASN A 63 -15.53 -5.89 -7.73
CA ASN A 63 -16.69 -6.59 -7.14
C ASN A 63 -17.02 -7.90 -7.86
N ARG A 64 -16.77 -7.99 -9.18
CA ARG A 64 -17.13 -9.17 -9.99
C ARG A 64 -16.03 -10.22 -10.07
N TYR A 65 -14.76 -9.82 -10.11
CA TYR A 65 -13.66 -10.71 -10.51
C TYR A 65 -12.51 -10.81 -9.50
N CYS A 66 -12.48 -9.98 -8.46
CA CYS A 66 -11.37 -10.01 -7.52
C CYS A 66 -11.38 -11.28 -6.66
N THR A 67 -10.22 -11.93 -6.56
CA THR A 67 -9.95 -12.88 -5.47
C THR A 67 -8.66 -12.47 -4.74
N PRO A 68 -8.51 -12.78 -3.44
CA PRO A 68 -7.27 -12.52 -2.71
C PRO A 68 -6.05 -13.16 -3.38
N GLU A 69 -6.21 -14.38 -3.90
CA GLU A 69 -5.15 -15.13 -4.60
C GLU A 69 -4.77 -14.46 -5.93
N SER A 70 -5.74 -13.94 -6.68
CA SER A 70 -5.46 -13.23 -7.91
C SER A 70 -4.66 -11.96 -7.62
N LEU A 71 -5.01 -11.20 -6.57
CA LEU A 71 -4.25 -10.01 -6.18
C LEU A 71 -2.83 -10.34 -5.73
N TYR A 72 -2.65 -11.38 -4.92
CA TYR A 72 -1.32 -11.81 -4.51
C TYR A 72 -0.47 -12.20 -5.72
N ARG A 73 -0.99 -13.05 -6.62
CA ARG A 73 -0.29 -13.45 -7.85
C ARG A 73 0.03 -12.26 -8.75
N ASP A 74 -0.92 -11.36 -8.97
CA ASP A 74 -0.73 -10.21 -9.84
C ASP A 74 0.33 -9.25 -9.24
N SER A 75 0.36 -9.09 -7.91
CA SER A 75 1.42 -8.31 -7.24
C SER A 75 2.81 -8.97 -7.29
N GLN A 76 2.89 -10.31 -7.32
CA GLN A 76 4.17 -11.00 -7.57
C GLN A 76 4.69 -10.71 -8.98
N LYS A 77 3.78 -10.71 -9.96
CA LYS A 77 4.11 -10.37 -11.35
C LYS A 77 4.60 -8.92 -11.46
N GLU A 78 3.91 -7.97 -10.81
CA GLU A 78 4.34 -6.57 -10.79
C GLU A 78 5.75 -6.42 -10.20
N VAL A 79 6.06 -7.09 -9.08
CA VAL A 79 7.42 -7.07 -8.50
C VAL A 79 8.46 -7.61 -9.47
N ALA A 80 8.15 -8.68 -10.21
CA ALA A 80 9.05 -9.23 -11.22
C ALA A 80 9.31 -8.22 -12.36
N GLU A 81 8.25 -7.61 -12.91
CA GLU A 81 8.35 -6.60 -13.98
C GLU A 81 9.14 -5.36 -13.52
N LYS A 82 8.91 -4.87 -12.29
CA LYS A 82 9.68 -3.74 -11.74
C LYS A 82 11.13 -4.11 -11.45
N THR A 83 11.41 -5.35 -11.08
CA THR A 83 12.79 -5.83 -10.90
C THR A 83 13.53 -5.83 -12.23
N GLU A 84 12.90 -6.32 -13.30
CA GLU A 84 13.45 -6.26 -14.66
C GLU A 84 13.70 -4.82 -15.10
N LYS A 85 12.73 -3.91 -14.86
CA LYS A 85 12.90 -2.48 -15.17
C LYS A 85 14.09 -1.86 -14.44
N VAL A 86 14.32 -2.20 -13.17
CA VAL A 86 15.52 -1.73 -12.44
C VAL A 86 16.80 -2.22 -13.14
N GLN A 87 16.88 -3.51 -13.47
CA GLN A 87 18.04 -4.07 -14.18
C GLN A 87 18.27 -3.40 -15.54
N GLU A 88 17.21 -3.14 -16.31
CA GLU A 88 17.29 -2.39 -17.57
C GLU A 88 17.89 -0.99 -17.35
N ARG A 89 17.41 -0.24 -16.34
CA ARG A 89 17.91 1.12 -16.05
C ARG A 89 19.34 1.13 -15.52
N GLU A 90 19.75 0.11 -14.77
CA GLU A 90 21.13 -0.06 -14.33
C GLU A 90 22.06 -0.29 -15.53
N ALA A 91 21.64 -1.15 -16.47
CA ALA A 91 22.39 -1.41 -17.70
C ALA A 91 22.52 -0.15 -18.57
N GLU A 92 21.42 0.57 -18.82
CA GLU A 92 21.43 1.83 -19.57
C GLU A 92 22.35 2.89 -18.93
N LEU A 93 22.35 2.98 -17.60
CA LEU A 93 23.21 3.92 -16.89
C LEU A 93 24.69 3.52 -17.04
N GLN A 94 25.00 2.23 -16.99
CA GLN A 94 26.36 1.72 -17.15
C GLN A 94 26.86 1.93 -18.58
N GLU A 95 26.03 1.68 -19.59
CA GLU A 95 26.34 1.94 -21.00
C GLU A 95 26.65 3.42 -21.23
N GLU A 96 25.79 4.33 -20.76
CA GLU A 96 26.01 5.79 -20.89
C GLU A 96 27.32 6.24 -20.21
N LYS A 97 27.69 5.63 -19.08
CA LYS A 97 28.97 5.91 -18.40
C LYS A 97 30.19 5.43 -19.21
N LEU A 98 30.03 4.44 -20.08
CA LEU A 98 31.10 3.88 -20.93
C LEU A 98 31.23 4.61 -22.28
N GLU A 99 30.11 4.98 -22.91
CA GLU A 99 30.09 5.55 -24.27
C GLU A 99 30.59 7.00 -24.35
N GLY A 100 30.50 7.76 -23.26
CA GLY A 100 30.99 9.13 -23.21
C GLY A 100 30.25 9.94 -22.18
N ASN A 101 31.01 10.67 -21.36
CA ASN A 101 30.58 11.31 -20.11
C ASN A 101 29.70 12.56 -20.34
N ASP A 102 28.60 12.45 -21.09
CA ASP A 102 27.56 13.48 -21.13
C ASP A 102 26.84 13.49 -19.78
N ARG A 103 27.29 14.42 -18.93
CA ARG A 103 26.79 14.58 -17.57
C ARG A 103 25.27 14.74 -17.51
N SER A 104 24.66 15.42 -18.47
CA SER A 104 23.20 15.62 -18.51
C SER A 104 22.46 14.30 -18.78
N LYS A 105 22.98 13.47 -19.67
CA LYS A 105 22.40 12.15 -19.94
C LYS A 105 22.59 11.20 -18.77
N ILE A 106 23.77 11.18 -18.14
CA ILE A 106 24.02 10.39 -16.94
C ILE A 106 23.05 10.78 -15.83
N GLU A 107 22.91 12.07 -15.53
CA GLU A 107 21.95 12.57 -14.53
C GLU A 107 20.51 12.16 -14.87
N LYS A 108 20.13 12.14 -16.16
CA LYS A 108 18.81 11.65 -16.59
C LYS A 108 18.64 10.15 -16.36
N ARG A 109 19.66 9.33 -16.62
CA ARG A 109 19.65 7.88 -16.38
C ARG A 109 19.60 7.56 -14.89
N GLU A 110 20.36 8.28 -14.07
CA GLU A 110 20.33 8.14 -12.60
C GLU A 110 18.95 8.46 -12.04
N ARG A 111 18.28 9.51 -12.52
CA ARG A 111 16.90 9.81 -12.11
C ARG A 111 15.92 8.69 -12.48
N LYS A 112 16.01 8.15 -13.70
CA LYS A 112 15.15 7.04 -14.14
C LYS A 112 15.40 5.76 -13.34
N LEU A 113 16.65 5.49 -12.99
CA LEU A 113 16.99 4.36 -12.12
C LEU A 113 16.38 4.55 -10.72
N ALA A 114 16.52 5.74 -10.14
CA ALA A 114 15.91 6.05 -8.84
C ALA A 114 14.38 5.92 -8.87
N GLU A 115 13.73 6.36 -9.95
CA GLU A 115 12.28 6.19 -10.17
C GLU A 115 11.91 4.70 -10.24
N ALA A 116 12.63 3.89 -11.03
CA ALA A 116 12.38 2.45 -11.13
C ALA A 116 12.58 1.73 -9.78
N GLN A 117 13.58 2.12 -8.99
CA GLN A 117 13.82 1.58 -7.65
C GLN A 117 12.70 1.97 -6.67
N ALA A 118 12.16 3.19 -6.78
CA ALA A 118 11.02 3.62 -5.99
C ALA A 118 9.75 2.82 -6.36
N GLU A 119 9.47 2.66 -7.66
CA GLU A 119 8.35 1.83 -8.14
C GLU A 119 8.48 0.37 -7.68
N LEU A 120 9.68 -0.22 -7.72
CA LEU A 120 9.92 -1.57 -7.22
C LEU A 120 9.62 -1.68 -5.72
N LYS A 121 10.05 -0.69 -4.93
CA LYS A 121 9.78 -0.65 -3.48
C LYS A 121 8.28 -0.55 -3.18
N GLU A 122 7.55 0.25 -3.95
CA GLU A 122 6.09 0.33 -3.85
C GLU A 122 5.42 -0.99 -4.19
N ALA A 123 5.82 -1.64 -5.30
CA ALA A 123 5.31 -2.96 -5.69
C ALA A 123 5.59 -4.03 -4.63
N GLN A 124 6.78 -4.02 -4.01
CA GLN A 124 7.13 -4.92 -2.90
C GLN A 124 6.28 -4.68 -1.65
N ALA A 125 5.98 -3.42 -1.35
CA ALA A 125 5.09 -3.08 -0.24
C ALA A 125 3.65 -3.54 -0.51
N GLU A 126 3.15 -3.37 -1.72
CA GLU A 126 1.82 -3.84 -2.13
C GLU A 126 1.73 -5.36 -2.11
N LEU A 127 2.74 -6.07 -2.63
CA LEU A 127 2.85 -7.52 -2.53
C LEU A 127 2.75 -8.00 -1.08
N LYS A 128 3.43 -7.31 -0.15
CA LYS A 128 3.36 -7.62 1.27
C LYS A 128 1.94 -7.44 1.80
N VAL A 129 1.28 -6.32 1.47
CA VAL A 129 -0.12 -6.06 1.88
C VAL A 129 -1.06 -7.18 1.43
N TYR A 130 -0.99 -7.60 0.17
CA TYR A 130 -1.87 -8.66 -0.33
C TYR A 130 -1.49 -10.05 0.18
N LYS A 131 -0.20 -10.31 0.44
CA LYS A 131 0.25 -11.55 1.09
C LYS A 131 -0.32 -11.69 2.51
N ASP A 132 -0.30 -10.60 3.27
CA ASP A 132 -0.79 -10.58 4.65
C ASP A 132 -2.34 -10.61 4.71
N ALA A 133 -3.01 -10.34 3.58
CA ALA A 133 -4.46 -10.31 3.42
C ALA A 133 -5.01 -11.47 2.55
N LEU A 134 -4.21 -12.52 2.36
CA LEU A 134 -4.57 -13.80 1.74
C LEU A 134 -5.31 -14.67 2.75
#